data_AF-A0A7S1WYU7-F1
#
_entry.id   AF-A0A7S1WYU7-F1
#
_cell.length_a   1.000
_cell.length_b   1.000
_cell.length_c   1.000
_cell.angle_alpha   90.00
_cell.angle_beta   90.00
_cell.angle_gamma   90.00
#
_symmetry.space_group_name_H-M   'P 1'
#
loop_
_entity.id
_entity.type
_entity.pdbx_description
1 polymer ?
#
loop_
_entity_poly.entity_id
_entity_poly.type
_entity_poly.pdbx_seq_one_letter_code
_entity_poly.pdbx_strand_id
1 'polypeptide(L)'
;RSVDPLEVFIYKEGLARLATTPYEHPLPSNIHKRNMHLTNYAVNKDSEHFDRSTGTNSGSKRLLTAVMQELHERGVDTELLWEDIQMCIAKTILSVQPHLA
;
A
#
# COMPACT_ATOMS: atom_id res chain seq x y z
N ARG A 1 20.94 16.09 8.15
CA ARG A 1 19.76 15.20 8.23
C ARG A 1 19.68 14.75 9.68
N SER A 2 18.60 15.13 10.35
CA SER A 2 18.53 15.11 11.79
C SER A 2 18.02 13.75 12.29
N VAL A 3 18.92 12.94 12.84
CA VAL A 3 18.59 11.76 13.67
C VAL A 3 18.68 12.09 15.17
N ASP A 4 19.22 13.27 15.49
CA ASP A 4 19.27 13.89 16.81
C ASP A 4 19.16 15.43 16.66
N PRO A 5 17.96 16.02 16.81
CA PRO A 5 16.67 15.36 17.07
C PRO A 5 16.18 14.56 15.86
N LEU A 6 15.45 13.46 16.08
CA LEU A 6 14.87 12.68 14.99
C LEU A 6 13.75 13.44 14.28
N GLU A 7 13.89 13.66 12.98
CA GLU A 7 12.85 14.25 12.11
C GLU A 7 12.40 13.27 11.03
N VAL A 8 11.09 13.00 10.95
CA VAL A 8 10.50 12.07 9.98
C VAL A 8 9.45 12.81 9.14
N PHE A 9 9.56 12.67 7.82
CA PHE A 9 8.61 13.23 6.86
C PHE A 9 7.95 12.11 6.07
N ILE A 10 6.64 12.20 5.91
CA ILE A 10 5.85 11.27 5.09
C ILE A 10 5.41 12.01 3.84
N TYR A 11 5.73 11.46 2.67
CA TYR A 11 5.27 12.04 1.42
C TYR A 11 3.74 11.85 1.31
N LYS A 12 3.04 12.93 0.94
CA LYS A 12 1.57 12.95 0.90
C LYS A 12 0.97 12.00 -0.13
N GLU A 13 1.73 11.68 -1.16
CA GLU A 13 1.29 10.75 -2.21
C GLU A 13 2.05 9.42 -2.12
N GLY A 14 1.42 8.36 -2.60
CA GLY A 14 1.97 7.02 -2.63
C GLY A 14 1.42 6.23 -3.80
N LEU A 15 1.62 4.91 -3.73
CA LEU A 15 1.14 3.98 -4.75
C LEU A 15 0.44 2.80 -4.09
N ALA A 16 -0.85 2.67 -4.34
CA ALA A 16 -1.58 1.44 -4.11
C ALA A 16 -1.30 0.47 -5.26
N ARG A 17 -0.91 -0.76 -4.94
CA ARG A 17 -0.66 -1.83 -5.92
C ARG A 17 -1.69 -2.92 -5.71
N LEU A 18 -2.36 -3.30 -6.79
CA LEU A 18 -3.44 -4.28 -6.75
C LEU A 18 -3.01 -5.59 -7.41
N ALA A 19 -3.52 -6.69 -6.88
CA ALA A 19 -3.47 -7.99 -7.50
C ALA A 19 -4.31 -7.99 -8.79
N THR A 20 -3.92 -8.78 -9.79
CA THR A 20 -4.62 -8.82 -11.09
C THR A 20 -5.67 -9.92 -11.18
N THR A 21 -5.74 -10.79 -10.16
CA THR A 21 -6.76 -11.84 -10.05
C THR A 21 -7.66 -11.52 -8.86
N PRO A 22 -9.00 -11.64 -8.99
CA PRO A 22 -9.92 -11.46 -7.87
C PRO A 22 -9.53 -12.31 -6.68
N TYR A 23 -9.56 -11.71 -5.49
CA TYR A 23 -9.14 -12.37 -4.27
C TYR A 23 -10.15 -13.45 -3.84
N GLU A 24 -9.63 -14.61 -3.45
CA GLU A 24 -10.35 -15.67 -2.75
C GLU A 24 -9.57 -16.08 -1.50
N HIS A 25 -10.26 -16.55 -0.47
CA HIS A 25 -9.58 -17.02 0.75
C HIS A 25 -8.57 -18.14 0.43
N PRO A 26 -7.39 -18.14 1.06
CA PRO A 26 -6.37 -19.14 0.77
C PRO A 26 -6.83 -20.57 1.07
N LEU A 27 -6.75 -21.42 0.06
CA LEU A 27 -7.00 -22.86 0.10
C LEU A 27 -5.83 -23.60 -0.57
N PRO A 28 -5.59 -24.89 -0.27
CA PRO A 28 -4.55 -25.66 -0.97
C PRO A 28 -4.67 -25.61 -2.50
N SER A 29 -5.88 -25.46 -3.02
CA SER A 29 -6.18 -25.34 -4.45
C SER A 29 -5.88 -23.97 -5.07
N ASN A 30 -5.72 -22.90 -4.29
CA ASN A 30 -5.51 -21.55 -4.82
C ASN A 30 -4.27 -20.81 -4.26
N ILE A 31 -3.62 -21.33 -3.22
CA ILE A 31 -2.47 -20.68 -2.56
C ILE A 31 -1.29 -20.43 -3.53
N HIS A 32 -1.15 -21.27 -4.55
CA HIS A 32 -0.11 -21.14 -5.57
C HIS A 32 -0.41 -20.05 -6.62
N LYS A 33 -1.63 -19.50 -6.66
CA LYS A 33 -2.03 -18.43 -7.58
C LYS A 33 -1.46 -17.08 -7.13
N ARG A 34 -0.19 -16.83 -7.44
CA ARG A 34 0.56 -15.65 -6.99
C ARG A 34 -0.10 -14.31 -7.33
N ASN A 35 -0.71 -14.19 -8.51
CA ASN A 35 -1.41 -12.98 -8.97
C ASN A 35 -2.73 -12.67 -8.22
N MET A 36 -3.18 -13.56 -7.34
CA MET A 36 -4.32 -13.36 -6.43
C MET A 36 -3.85 -12.87 -5.06
N HIS A 37 -2.76 -13.45 -4.55
CA HIS A 37 -2.33 -13.27 -3.16
C HIS A 37 -1.21 -12.24 -3.00
N LEU A 38 -0.47 -11.93 -4.07
CA LEU A 38 0.65 -10.99 -4.06
C LEU A 38 0.32 -9.76 -4.89
N THR A 39 0.51 -8.58 -4.30
CA THR A 39 0.29 -7.28 -4.97
C THR A 39 1.57 -6.68 -5.57
N ASN A 40 2.69 -7.40 -5.52
CA ASN A 40 3.96 -6.93 -6.06
C ASN A 40 3.82 -6.61 -7.56
N TYR A 41 4.27 -5.42 -7.97
CA TYR A 41 4.27 -5.02 -9.39
C TYR A 41 5.03 -6.02 -10.26
N ALA A 42 6.20 -6.48 -9.81
CA ALA A 42 7.02 -7.44 -10.55
C ALA A 42 6.32 -8.79 -10.82
N VAL A 43 5.35 -9.17 -9.98
CA VAL A 43 4.55 -10.40 -10.15
C VAL A 43 3.37 -10.17 -11.10
N ASN A 44 2.82 -8.96 -11.10
CA ASN A 44 1.55 -8.66 -11.76
C ASN A 44 1.69 -7.97 -13.12
N LYS A 45 2.80 -7.27 -13.40
CA LYS A 45 2.97 -6.41 -14.59
C LYS A 45 2.80 -7.11 -15.96
N ASP A 46 3.06 -8.41 -15.99
CA ASP A 46 3.03 -9.26 -17.19
C ASP A 46 1.74 -10.11 -17.26
N SER A 47 0.84 -9.96 -16.28
CA SER A 47 -0.49 -10.58 -16.30
C SER A 47 -1.33 -9.97 -17.41
N GLU A 48 -2.12 -10.80 -18.11
CA GLU A 48 -3.09 -10.34 -19.10
C GLU A 48 -4.17 -9.43 -18.48
N HIS A 49 -4.41 -9.56 -17.17
CA HIS A 49 -5.35 -8.75 -16.41
C HIS A 49 -4.72 -7.50 -15.78
N PHE A 50 -3.46 -7.18 -16.12
CA PHE A 50 -2.83 -5.97 -15.62
C PHE A 50 -3.37 -4.74 -16.33
N ASP A 51 -4.14 -3.93 -15.61
CA ASP A 51 -4.70 -2.69 -16.12
C ASP A 51 -3.64 -1.57 -16.04
N ARG A 52 -3.21 -1.08 -17.21
CA ARG A 52 -2.22 -0.01 -17.37
C ARG A 52 -2.85 1.39 -17.41
N SER A 53 -4.17 1.51 -17.29
CA SER A 53 -4.83 2.80 -17.26
C SER A 53 -4.35 3.62 -16.06
N THR A 54 -4.31 4.94 -16.24
CA THR A 54 -3.84 5.91 -15.25
C THR A 54 -4.97 6.75 -14.70
N GLY A 55 -6.19 6.20 -14.64
CA GLY A 55 -7.36 6.88 -14.09
C GLY A 55 -7.42 6.81 -12.57
N THR A 56 -8.15 7.74 -11.95
CA THR A 56 -8.33 7.81 -10.48
C THR A 56 -8.91 6.50 -9.91
N ASN A 57 -9.82 5.87 -10.66
CA ASN A 57 -10.56 4.66 -10.24
C ASN A 57 -10.27 3.42 -11.10
N SER A 58 -9.17 3.43 -11.86
CA SER A 58 -8.79 2.32 -12.74
C SER A 58 -7.30 2.02 -12.62
N GLY A 59 -6.86 0.89 -13.17
CA GLY A 59 -5.45 0.51 -13.14
C GLY A 59 -5.07 -0.37 -11.96
N SER A 60 -4.11 -1.26 -12.19
CA SER A 60 -3.50 -2.12 -11.16
C SER A 60 -2.45 -1.39 -10.31
N LYS A 61 -2.19 -0.11 -10.63
CA LYS A 61 -1.30 0.79 -9.89
C LYS A 61 -1.97 2.16 -9.79
N ARG A 62 -2.39 2.53 -8.58
CA ARG A 62 -3.19 3.75 -8.33
C ARG A 62 -2.49 4.68 -7.36
N LEU A 63 -2.83 5.97 -7.43
CA LEU A 63 -2.41 6.95 -6.43
C LEU A 63 -3.00 6.57 -5.07
N LEU A 64 -2.23 6.76 -4.00
CA LEU A 64 -2.71 6.50 -2.63
C LEU A 64 -3.89 7.41 -2.32
N THR A 65 -3.79 8.70 -2.67
CA THR A 65 -4.88 9.67 -2.42
C THR A 65 -6.20 9.24 -3.07
N ALA A 66 -6.15 8.74 -4.31
CA ALA A 66 -7.32 8.23 -5.01
C ALA A 66 -7.95 7.01 -4.32
N VAL A 67 -7.12 6.09 -3.81
CA VAL A 67 -7.61 4.91 -3.06
C VAL A 67 -8.16 5.32 -1.69
N MET A 68 -7.51 6.24 -0.99
CA MET A 68 -8.02 6.77 0.28
C MET A 68 -9.38 7.44 0.07
N GLN A 69 -9.54 8.25 -0.98
CA GLN A 69 -10.83 8.84 -1.31
C GLN A 69 -11.91 7.77 -1.58
N GLU A 70 -11.60 6.74 -2.38
CA GLU A 70 -12.55 5.64 -2.63
C GLU A 70 -12.94 4.92 -1.33
N LEU A 71 -11.99 4.65 -0.43
CA LEU A 71 -12.27 4.03 0.87
C LEU A 71 -13.18 4.92 1.74
N HIS A 72 -12.93 6.23 1.75
CA HIS A 72 -13.77 7.20 2.44
C HIS A 72 -15.20 7.19 1.89
N GLU A 73 -15.36 7.23 0.57
CA GLU A 73 -16.66 7.14 -0.11
C GLU A 73 -17.40 5.82 0.19
N ARG A 74 -16.66 4.77 0.54
CA ARG A 74 -17.19 3.46 0.98
C ARG A 74 -17.46 3.36 2.49
N GLY A 75 -17.28 4.45 3.24
CA GLY A 75 -17.56 4.54 4.67
C GLY A 75 -16.42 4.08 5.58
N VAL A 76 -15.19 3.96 5.07
CA VAL A 76 -14.00 3.70 5.90
C VAL A 76 -13.54 5.00 6.54
N ASP A 77 -13.19 4.93 7.82
CA ASP A 77 -12.51 6.03 8.52
C ASP A 77 -11.05 6.14 8.05
N THR A 78 -10.84 6.94 7.02
CA THR A 78 -9.53 7.13 6.39
C THR A 78 -8.61 8.04 7.20
N GLU A 79 -9.15 8.85 8.11
CA GLU A 79 -8.35 9.65 9.03
C GLU A 79 -7.67 8.73 10.04
N LEU A 80 -8.44 7.85 10.68
CA LEU A 80 -7.92 6.82 11.59
C LEU A 80 -6.92 5.89 10.88
N LEU A 81 -7.23 5.43 9.67
CA LEU A 81 -6.31 4.60 8.88
C LEU A 81 -4.97 5.31 8.64
N TRP A 82 -5.00 6.60 8.33
CA TRP A 82 -3.78 7.37 8.11
C TRP A 82 -2.98 7.55 9.39
N GLU A 83 -3.63 7.84 10.52
CA GLU A 83 -3.00 7.91 11.83
C GLU A 83 -2.31 6.58 12.20
N ASP A 84 -2.97 5.44 11.96
CA ASP A 84 -2.39 4.11 12.20
C ASP A 84 -1.14 3.87 11.36
N ILE A 85 -1.14 4.28 10.08
CA ILE A 85 0.03 4.23 9.20
C ILE A 85 1.16 5.10 9.75
N GLN A 86 0.87 6.34 10.15
CA GLN A 86 1.85 7.26 10.73
C GLN A 86 2.47 6.70 12.01
N MET A 87 1.65 6.10 12.88
CA MET A 87 2.10 5.47 14.12
C MET A 87 2.98 4.24 13.87
N CYS A 88 2.64 3.42 12.87
CA CYS A 88 3.46 2.29 12.46
C CYS A 88 4.85 2.74 11.98
N ILE A 89 4.90 3.78 11.13
CA ILE A 89 6.14 4.38 10.64
C ILE A 89 6.98 4.93 11.79
N ALA A 90 6.37 5.74 12.66
CA ALA A 90 7.05 6.38 13.79
C ALA A 90 7.68 5.33 14.72
N LYS A 91 6.91 4.32 15.14
CA LYS A 91 7.41 3.24 16.02
C LYS A 91 8.53 2.43 15.36
N THR A 92 8.41 2.17 14.06
CA THR A 92 9.44 1.44 13.31
C THR A 92 10.76 2.22 13.29
N ILE A 93 10.72 3.53 12.99
CA ILE A 93 11.95 4.35 12.93
C ILE A 93 12.52 4.59 14.33
N LEU A 94 11.68 4.85 15.34
CA LEU A 94 12.11 5.05 16.73
C LEU A 94 12.86 3.82 17.27
N SER A 95 12.46 2.61 16.90
CA SER A 95 13.16 1.39 17.32
C SER A 95 14.60 1.31 16.81
N VAL A 96 14.93 2.02 15.72
CA VAL A 96 16.25 2.03 15.09
C VAL A 96 17.05 3.28 15.50
N GLN A 97 16.42 4.36 15.97
CA GLN A 97 17.08 5.63 16.33
C GLN A 97 18.34 5.45 17.21
N PRO A 98 18.36 4.61 18.27
CA PRO A 98 19.57 4.43 19.09
C PRO A 98 20.77 3.85 18.34
N HIS A 99 20.56 3.22 17.20
CA HIS A 99 21.63 2.67 16.34
C HIS A 99 22.08 3.67 15.25
N LEU A 100 21.39 4.80 15.11
CA LEU A 100 21.68 5.84 14.11
C LEU A 100 22.34 7.08 14.72
N ALA A 101 22.15 7.31 16.03
CA ALA A 101 22.71 8.43 16.77
C ALA A 101 24.11 8.14 17.30
#